data_AF-A0A935ZFD1-F1
#
_entry.id   AF-A0A935ZFD1-F1
#
_cell.length_a   1.000
_cell.length_b   1.000
_cell.length_c   1.000
_cell.angle_alpha   90.00
_cell.angle_beta   90.00
_cell.angle_gamma   90.00
#
_symmetry.space_group_name_H-M   'P 1'
#
loop_
_entity.id
_entity.type
_entity.pdbx_description
1 polymer ?
#
loop_
_entity_poly.entity_id
_entity_poly.type
_entity_poly.pdbx_seq_one_letter_code
_entity_poly.pdbx_strand_id
1 'polypeptide(L)'
;MRPALTLVLHALLEETREPGARLLSLDRVAEAIGTVAVSADEVEVLVSALEAEGRTVVDAHDVRSPKDDLALVLPAARALAKELGRKPTVAELAVRSGLSEDAVRAALRFAEVMAR
;
A
#
# COMPACT_ATOMS: atom_id res chain seq x y z
N MET A 1 2.35 26.51 1.48
CA MET A 1 2.33 25.88 0.14
C MET A 1 1.87 26.89 -0.89
N ARG A 2 2.45 26.92 -2.10
CA ARG A 2 2.07 27.89 -3.16
C ARG A 2 0.78 27.47 -3.89
N PRO A 3 0.07 28.41 -4.56
CA PRO A 3 -1.25 28.14 -5.13
C PRO A 3 -1.31 26.95 -6.11
N ALA A 4 -0.29 26.79 -6.96
CA ALA A 4 -0.25 25.67 -7.92
C ALA A 4 -0.26 24.30 -7.23
N LEU A 5 0.52 24.13 -6.15
CA LEU A 5 0.57 22.89 -5.38
C LEU A 5 -0.69 22.67 -4.54
N THR A 6 -1.34 23.75 -4.08
CA THR A 6 -2.64 23.65 -3.41
C THR A 6 -3.71 23.09 -4.35
N LEU A 7 -3.69 23.46 -5.64
CA LEU A 7 -4.60 22.88 -6.64
C LEU A 7 -4.33 21.39 -6.85
N VAL A 8 -3.06 20.99 -6.93
CA VAL A 8 -2.67 19.57 -7.03
C VAL A 8 -3.14 18.79 -5.80
N LEU A 9 -2.91 19.31 -4.59
CA LEU A 9 -3.41 18.72 -3.35
C LEU A 9 -4.93 18.50 -3.41
N HIS A 10 -5.70 19.55 -3.69
CA HIS A 10 -7.16 19.42 -3.73
C HIS A 10 -7.65 18.42 -4.78
N ALA A 11 -7.02 18.37 -5.95
CA ALA A 11 -7.36 17.39 -6.98
C ALA A 11 -7.13 15.94 -6.48
N LEU A 12 -5.99 15.67 -5.83
CA LEU A 12 -5.68 14.37 -5.25
C LEU A 12 -6.61 14.01 -4.08
N LEU A 13 -6.98 15.00 -3.25
CA LEU A 13 -7.92 14.78 -2.14
C LEU A 13 -9.32 14.43 -2.64
N GLU A 14 -9.82 15.09 -3.69
CA GLU A 14 -11.12 14.77 -4.30
C GLU A 14 -11.10 13.41 -5.01
N GLU A 15 -10.01 13.07 -5.71
CA GLU A 15 -9.83 11.74 -6.32
C GLU A 15 -9.91 10.61 -5.27
N THR A 16 -9.40 10.88 -4.06
CA THR A 16 -9.31 9.92 -2.95
C THR A 16 -10.38 10.12 -1.89
N ARG A 17 -11.49 10.78 -2.24
CA ARG A 17 -12.55 11.11 -1.29
C ARG A 17 -13.27 9.88 -0.74
N GLU A 18 -13.36 8.82 -1.54
CA GLU A 18 -14.00 7.58 -1.14
C GLU A 18 -13.18 6.84 -0.07
N PRO A 19 -13.82 6.27 0.98
CA PRO A 19 -13.10 5.66 2.11
C PRO A 19 -12.11 4.55 1.72
N GLY A 20 -12.35 3.85 0.60
CA GLY A 20 -11.49 2.79 0.08
C GLY A 20 -10.34 3.27 -0.82
N ALA A 21 -10.28 4.56 -1.16
CA ALA A 21 -9.35 5.13 -2.15
C ALA A 21 -8.27 6.02 -1.50
N ARG A 22 -7.90 5.80 -0.23
CA ARG A 22 -6.96 6.66 0.50
C ARG A 22 -5.49 6.47 0.15
N LEU A 23 -5.17 5.50 -0.71
CA LEU A 23 -3.81 5.12 -1.06
C LEU A 23 -3.43 5.74 -2.41
N LEU A 24 -2.32 6.47 -2.44
CA LEU A 24 -1.79 7.15 -3.63
C LEU A 24 -0.39 6.61 -3.92
N SER A 25 -0.09 6.31 -5.18
CA SER A 25 1.30 6.02 -5.56
C SER A 25 2.10 7.31 -5.77
N LEU A 26 3.41 7.25 -5.57
CA LEU A 26 4.33 8.35 -5.92
C LEU A 26 4.22 8.71 -7.40
N ASP A 27 4.05 7.72 -8.29
CA ASP A 27 3.83 7.97 -9.72
C ASP A 27 2.55 8.78 -9.95
N ARG A 28 1.47 8.49 -9.23
CA ARG A 28 0.21 9.24 -9.33
C ARG A 28 0.36 10.67 -8.83
N VAL A 29 1.11 10.87 -7.74
CA VAL A 29 1.45 12.21 -7.24
C VAL A 29 2.29 12.97 -8.29
N ALA A 30 3.27 12.32 -8.91
CA ALA A 30 4.10 12.91 -9.96
C ALA A 30 3.28 13.29 -11.21
N GLU A 31 2.34 12.43 -11.63
CA GLU A 31 1.41 12.74 -12.72
C GLU A 31 0.53 13.96 -12.40
N ALA A 32 0.03 14.06 -11.16
CA ALA A 32 -0.81 15.17 -10.74
C ALA A 32 -0.02 16.50 -10.67
N ILE A 33 1.27 16.46 -10.32
CA ILE A 33 2.18 17.60 -10.41
C ILE A 33 2.42 17.98 -11.88
N GLY A 34 2.56 16.98 -12.76
CA GLY A 34 2.69 17.17 -14.21
C GLY A 34 3.90 18.02 -14.57
N THR A 35 3.66 19.16 -15.24
CA THR A 35 4.72 20.08 -15.70
C THR A 35 5.03 21.20 -14.72
N VAL A 36 4.43 21.20 -13.53
CA VAL A 36 4.72 22.19 -12.49
C VAL A 36 6.15 21.98 -12.01
N ALA A 37 7.02 22.97 -12.22
CA ALA A 37 8.38 22.94 -11.70
C ALA A 37 8.33 22.96 -10.16
N VAL A 38 8.70 21.85 -9.52
CA VAL A 38 8.69 21.67 -8.05
C VAL A 38 10.09 21.34 -7.53
N SER A 39 10.41 21.80 -6.32
CA SER A 39 11.61 21.34 -5.61
C SER A 39 11.32 20.08 -4.78
N ALA A 40 12.36 19.40 -4.29
CA ALA A 40 12.22 18.28 -3.37
C ALA A 40 11.45 18.68 -2.10
N ASP A 41 11.81 19.82 -1.47
CA ASP A 41 11.11 20.35 -0.30
C ASP A 41 9.62 20.60 -0.57
N GLU A 42 9.28 21.06 -1.77
CA GLU A 42 7.88 21.28 -2.16
C GLU A 42 7.11 19.96 -2.30
N VAL A 43 7.76 18.91 -2.79
CA VAL A 43 7.18 17.57 -2.86
C VAL A 43 6.96 17.03 -1.45
N GLU A 44 7.93 17.17 -0.54
CA GLU A 44 7.78 16.75 0.86
C GLU A 44 6.59 17.46 1.54
N VAL A 45 6.46 18.78 1.33
CA VAL A 45 5.34 19.56 1.86
C VAL A 45 3.99 19.09 1.31
N LEU A 46 3.93 18.70 0.03
CA LEU A 46 2.72 18.15 -0.58
C LEU A 46 2.37 16.77 0.00
N VAL A 47 3.35 15.89 0.15
CA VAL A 47 3.16 14.54 0.72
C VAL A 47 2.69 14.64 2.17
N SER A 48 3.34 15.46 3.00
CA SER A 48 2.91 15.69 4.38
C SER A 48 1.49 16.24 4.48
N ALA A 49 1.06 17.08 3.53
CA ALA A 49 -0.31 17.59 3.51
C ALA A 49 -1.34 16.50 3.15
N LEU A 50 -1.02 15.60 2.21
CA LEU A 50 -1.85 14.44 1.89
C LEU A 50 -1.99 13.51 3.11
N GLU A 51 -0.89 13.26 3.80
CA GLU A 51 -0.85 12.41 5.00
C GLU A 51 -1.62 13.01 6.18
N ALA A 52 -1.51 14.33 6.40
CA ALA A 52 -2.29 15.04 7.41
C ALA A 52 -3.81 14.93 7.16
N GLU A 53 -4.20 14.81 5.90
CA GLU A 53 -5.57 14.59 5.45
C GLU A 53 -5.95 13.08 5.41
N GLY A 54 -5.09 12.21 5.93
CA GLY A 54 -5.34 10.78 6.08
C GLY A 54 -5.24 9.97 4.79
N ARG A 55 -4.45 10.44 3.82
CA ARG A 55 -4.02 9.65 2.66
C ARG A 55 -2.68 8.98 2.97
N THR A 56 -2.38 7.89 2.29
CA THR A 56 -1.07 7.23 2.39
C THR A 56 -0.41 7.29 1.02
N VAL A 57 0.73 7.95 0.92
CA VAL A 57 1.55 7.97 -0.29
C VAL A 57 2.55 6.82 -0.19
N VAL A 58 2.54 5.94 -1.19
CA VAL A 58 3.44 4.78 -1.25
C VAL A 58 4.21 4.80 -2.56
N ASP A 59 5.42 4.25 -2.57
CA ASP A 59 6.05 3.92 -3.85
C ASP A 59 5.22 2.84 -4.55
N ALA A 60 5.02 2.95 -5.87
CA ALA A 60 4.36 1.90 -6.65
C ALA A 60 5.12 0.57 -6.52
N HIS A 61 6.43 0.62 -6.25
CA HIS A 61 7.26 -0.55 -5.98
C HIS A 61 7.09 -1.12 -4.56
N ASP A 62 6.56 -0.33 -3.61
CA ASP A 62 6.28 -0.79 -2.26
C ASP A 62 4.91 -1.49 -2.13
N VAL A 63 4.03 -1.32 -3.13
CA VAL A 63 2.78 -2.10 -3.24
C VAL A 63 3.09 -3.47 -3.81
N ARG A 64 3.53 -4.40 -2.94
CA ARG A 64 3.65 -5.80 -3.33
C ARG A 64 2.30 -6.33 -3.81
N SER A 65 2.32 -7.03 -4.96
CA SER A 65 1.12 -7.70 -5.47
C SER A 65 0.69 -8.79 -4.49
N PRO A 66 -0.62 -9.07 -4.32
CA PRO A 66 -1.08 -10.23 -3.56
C PRO A 66 -0.46 -11.55 -4.03
N LYS A 67 -0.03 -11.63 -5.29
CA LYS A 67 0.72 -12.78 -5.84
C LYS A 67 2.13 -12.88 -5.25
N ASP A 68 2.83 -11.76 -5.12
CA ASP A 68 4.20 -11.72 -4.58
C ASP A 68 4.17 -11.98 -3.07
N ASP A 69 3.18 -11.40 -2.38
CA ASP A 69 2.92 -11.70 -0.97
C ASP A 69 2.57 -13.18 -0.77
N LEU A 70 1.77 -13.78 -1.66
CA LEU A 70 1.45 -15.20 -1.58
C LEU A 70 2.68 -16.10 -1.72
N ALA A 71 3.66 -15.70 -2.53
CA ALA A 71 4.92 -16.43 -2.67
C ALA A 71 5.73 -16.45 -1.36
N LEU A 72 5.56 -15.45 -0.48
CA LEU A 72 6.17 -15.40 0.85
C LEU A 72 5.31 -16.11 1.92
N VAL A 73 3.98 -15.96 1.83
CA VAL A 73 3.03 -16.54 2.80
C VAL A 73 2.96 -18.07 2.70
N LEU A 74 3.00 -18.66 1.50
CA LEU A 74 2.85 -20.12 1.34
C LEU A 74 3.98 -20.94 2.00
N PRO A 75 5.27 -20.62 1.81
CA PRO A 75 6.35 -21.28 2.52
C PRO A 75 6.24 -21.08 4.04
N ALA A 76 5.94 -19.85 4.49
CA ALA A 76 5.77 -19.53 5.91
C ALA A 76 4.64 -20.36 6.54
N ALA A 77 3.51 -20.49 5.86
CA ALA A 77 2.37 -21.28 6.33
C ALA A 77 2.69 -22.76 6.44
N ARG A 78 3.40 -23.33 5.46
CA ARG A 78 3.81 -24.75 5.49
C ARG A 78 4.80 -25.03 6.62
N ALA A 79 5.79 -24.14 6.80
CA ALA A 79 6.78 -24.27 7.87
C ALA A 79 6.12 -24.18 9.26
N LEU A 80 5.34 -23.12 9.50
CA LEU A 80 4.63 -22.94 10.77
C LEU A 80 3.62 -24.06 11.03
N ALA A 81 2.93 -24.57 10.01
CA ALA A 81 2.00 -25.68 10.19
C ALA A 81 2.71 -26.95 10.68
N LYS A 82 3.91 -27.21 10.16
CA LYS A 82 4.75 -28.34 10.57
C LYS A 82 5.31 -28.16 11.98
N GLU A 83 5.74 -26.94 12.32
CA GLU A 83 6.28 -26.60 13.64
C GLU A 83 5.20 -26.66 14.74
N LEU A 84 4.01 -26.13 14.46
CA LEU A 84 2.93 -26.01 15.45
C LEU A 84 2.02 -27.24 15.50
N GLY A 85 2.07 -28.12 14.50
CA GLY A 85 1.15 -29.26 14.38
C GLY A 85 -0.32 -28.85 14.11
N ARG A 86 -0.56 -27.57 13.79
CA ARG A 86 -1.89 -27.00 13.48
C ARG A 86 -1.80 -25.94 12.40
N LYS A 87 -2.94 -25.53 11.83
CA LYS A 87 -2.96 -24.37 10.92
C LYS A 87 -2.46 -23.10 11.64
N PRO A 88 -1.52 -22.35 11.05
CA PRO A 88 -1.09 -21.05 11.56
C PRO A 88 -2.20 -20.00 11.41
N THR A 89 -2.23 -19.05 12.34
CA THR A 89 -3.11 -17.87 12.29
C THR A 89 -2.53 -16.77 11.38
N VAL A 90 -3.36 -15.80 10.99
CA VAL A 90 -2.92 -14.64 10.18
C VAL A 90 -1.82 -13.84 10.88
N ALA A 91 -1.94 -13.62 12.19
CA ALA A 91 -0.92 -12.91 12.97
C ALA A 91 0.42 -13.66 13.00
N GLU A 92 0.40 -14.99 13.16
CA GLU A 92 1.63 -15.82 13.13
C GLU A 92 2.29 -15.80 11.75
N LEU A 93 1.49 -15.80 10.67
CA LEU A 93 1.97 -15.67 9.31
C LEU A 93 2.57 -14.29 9.05
N ALA A 94 1.94 -13.22 9.51
CA ALA A 94 2.43 -11.86 9.38
C ALA A 94 3.83 -11.72 10.01
N VAL A 95 3.99 -12.20 11.25
CA VAL A 95 5.27 -12.22 11.95
C VAL A 95 6.32 -13.03 11.20
N ARG A 96 5.98 -14.22 10.70
CA ARG A 96 6.94 -15.11 10.01
C ARG A 96 7.33 -14.61 8.62
N SER A 97 6.40 -14.01 7.88
CA SER A 97 6.61 -13.54 6.50
C SER A 97 7.14 -12.11 6.42
N GLY A 98 7.12 -11.36 7.54
CA GLY A 98 7.49 -9.94 7.55
C GLY A 98 6.49 -9.05 6.82
N LEU A 99 5.23 -9.51 6.70
CA LEU A 99 4.14 -8.80 6.05
C LEU A 99 3.15 -8.28 7.08
N SER A 100 2.31 -7.31 6.70
CA SER A 100 1.16 -6.92 7.51
C SER A 100 0.06 -7.99 7.48
N GLU A 101 -0.80 -8.02 8.49
CA GLU A 101 -1.94 -8.96 8.50
C GLU A 101 -2.88 -8.76 7.31
N ASP A 102 -3.03 -7.52 6.84
CA ASP A 102 -3.87 -7.19 5.68
C ASP A 102 -3.28 -7.73 4.38
N ALA A 103 -1.95 -7.64 4.21
CA ALA A 103 -1.23 -8.23 3.08
C ALA A 103 -1.37 -9.77 3.08
N VAL A 104 -1.21 -10.40 4.26
CA VAL A 104 -1.42 -11.85 4.42
C VAL A 104 -2.86 -12.24 4.05
N ARG A 105 -3.86 -11.49 4.52
CA ARG A 105 -5.28 -11.76 4.22
C ARG A 105 -5.59 -11.56 2.74
N ALA A 106 -5.01 -10.55 2.10
CA ALA A 106 -5.14 -10.32 0.66
C ALA A 106 -4.51 -11.46 -0.16
N ALA A 107 -3.31 -11.89 0.19
CA ALA A 107 -2.62 -13.02 -0.44
C ALA A 107 -3.40 -14.33 -0.33
N LEU A 108 -3.94 -14.65 0.86
CA LEU A 108 -4.75 -15.85 1.06
C LEU A 108 -6.05 -15.82 0.25
N ARG A 109 -6.75 -14.67 0.20
CA ARG A 109 -7.92 -14.51 -0.67
C ARG A 109 -7.57 -14.70 -2.15
N PHE A 110 -6.43 -14.17 -2.59
CA PHE A 110 -5.95 -14.38 -3.96
C PHE A 110 -5.72 -15.86 -4.25
N ALA A 111 -5.16 -16.63 -3.31
CA ALA A 111 -5.00 -18.07 -3.45
C ALA A 111 -6.35 -18.82 -3.57
N GLU A 112 -7.35 -18.45 -2.77
CA GLU A 112 -8.70 -19.04 -2.84
C GLU A 112 -9.38 -18.79 -4.19
N VAL A 113 -9.22 -17.60 -4.75
CA VAL A 113 -9.75 -17.25 -6.08
C VAL A 113 -9.05 -18.05 -7.17
N MET A 114 -7.72 -18.22 -7.10
CA MET A 114 -6.97 -19.00 -8.10
C MET A 114 -7.17 -20.51 -8.01
N ALA A 115 -7.61 -21.04 -6.86
CA ALA A 115 -7.85 -22.46 -6.66
C ALA A 115 -9.22 -22.95 -7.18
N ARG A 116 -10.02 -22.05 -7.75
CA ARG A 116 -11.36 -22.30 -8.26
C ARG A 116 -11.36 -22.38 -9.79
#